data_AF-W7AFE7-F1
#
_entry.id   AF-W7AFE7-F1
#
_cell.length_a   1.000
_cell.length_b   1.000
_cell.length_c   1.000
_cell.angle_alpha   90.00
_cell.angle_beta   90.00
_cell.angle_gamma   90.00
#
_symmetry.space_group_name_H-M   'P 1'
#
loop_
_entity.id
_entity.type
_entity.pdbx_description
1 polymer ?
#
loop_
_entity_poly.entity_id
_entity_poly.type
_entity_poly.pdbx_seq_one_letter_code
_entity_poly.pdbx_strand_id
1 'polypeptide(L)'
;MYNFIFFNFRIVKNVMIKINKHDLLLKYKDKDDFIFNQLLNIVEYPFNEIFEYADGNIYIGETENKKRHGYGFYIYEDIKAIYQGQWKENSKNGYGILYNKNDVIYSGKLLNSQIVVTILKKIE
;
A
#
# COMPACT_ATOMS: atom_id res chain seq x y z
N MET A 1 -9.25 4.46 -35.45
CA MET A 1 -9.69 4.09 -34.08
C MET A 1 -8.41 3.87 -33.29
N TYR A 2 -7.98 4.68 -32.33
CA TYR A 2 -8.71 5.33 -31.23
C TYR A 2 -8.15 6.74 -30.98
N ASN A 3 -9.04 7.72 -30.78
CA ASN A 3 -8.68 9.05 -30.27
C ASN A 3 -8.66 8.99 -28.75
N PHE A 4 -7.49 9.12 -28.13
CA PHE A 4 -7.41 9.43 -26.72
C PHE A 4 -7.33 10.95 -26.57
N ILE A 5 -8.46 11.54 -26.18
CA ILE A 5 -8.55 12.94 -25.80
C ILE A 5 -7.97 13.06 -24.38
N PHE A 6 -6.82 13.73 -24.25
CA PHE A 6 -6.29 14.12 -22.94
C PHE A 6 -7.11 15.29 -22.41
N PHE A 7 -8.08 15.02 -21.54
CA PHE A 7 -8.72 16.05 -20.74
C PHE A 7 -7.79 16.47 -19.61
N ASN A 8 -7.38 17.74 -19.64
CA ASN A 8 -6.76 18.44 -18.52
C ASN A 8 -7.71 18.40 -17.31
N PHE A 9 -7.43 17.54 -16.34
CA PHE A 9 -8.00 17.64 -15.01
C PHE A 9 -6.92 18.03 -14.01
N ARG A 10 -7.13 19.20 -13.39
CA ARG A 10 -6.52 19.59 -12.12
C ARG A 10 -6.77 18.47 -11.12
N ILE A 11 -5.74 17.65 -10.89
CA ILE A 11 -5.82 16.36 -10.18
C ILE A 11 -6.25 16.60 -8.74
N VAL A 12 -7.48 16.15 -8.43
CA VAL A 12 -7.88 15.88 -7.05
C VAL A 12 -7.06 14.66 -6.63
N LYS A 13 -6.07 14.84 -5.74
CA LYS A 13 -5.11 13.81 -5.30
C LYS A 13 -5.72 12.58 -4.60
N ASN A 14 -7.06 12.44 -4.60
CA ASN A 14 -7.80 11.45 -3.81
C ASN A 14 -8.65 10.49 -4.65
N VAL A 15 -8.44 10.41 -5.97
CA VAL A 15 -9.11 9.39 -6.78
C VAL A 15 -8.45 8.03 -6.53
N MET A 16 -9.20 7.10 -5.94
CA MET A 16 -8.82 5.69 -5.80
C MET A 16 -9.67 4.87 -6.75
N ILE A 17 -9.05 3.92 -7.46
CA ILE A 17 -9.72 2.98 -8.34
C ILE A 17 -9.63 1.60 -7.70
N LYS A 18 -10.78 0.93 -7.51
CA LYS A 18 -10.80 -0.47 -7.07
C LYS A 18 -10.32 -1.34 -8.23
N ILE A 19 -9.34 -2.20 -7.97
CA ILE A 19 -8.81 -3.15 -8.95
C ILE A 19 -8.93 -4.58 -8.41
N ASN A 20 -8.77 -5.58 -9.27
CA ASN A 20 -8.80 -6.99 -8.86
C ASN A 20 -7.39 -7.57 -8.71
N LYS A 21 -7.29 -8.74 -8.02
CA LYS A 21 -6.03 -9.45 -7.76
C LYS A 21 -5.28 -9.80 -9.05
N HIS A 22 -5.98 -10.21 -10.10
CA HIS A 22 -5.36 -10.62 -11.36
C HIS A 22 -4.66 -9.43 -12.05
N ASP A 23 -5.36 -8.30 -12.18
CA ASP A 23 -4.82 -7.09 -12.79
C ASP A 23 -3.63 -6.53 -11.99
N LEU A 24 -3.72 -6.57 -10.65
CA LEU A 24 -2.62 -6.18 -9.79
C LEU A 24 -1.37 -7.05 -10.03
N LEU A 25 -1.52 -8.38 -10.06
CA LEU A 25 -0.39 -9.29 -10.25
C LEU A 25 0.23 -9.14 -11.64
N LEU A 26 -0.58 -9.01 -12.69
CA LEU A 26 -0.09 -8.75 -14.05
C LEU A 26 0.71 -7.45 -14.13
N LYS A 27 0.25 -6.40 -13.45
CA LYS A 27 0.95 -5.11 -13.40
C LYS A 27 2.36 -5.20 -12.82
N TYR A 28 2.58 -6.08 -11.84
CA TYR A 28 3.86 -6.20 -11.15
C TYR A 28 4.75 -7.35 -11.64
N LYS A 29 4.20 -8.33 -12.38
CA LYS A 29 4.88 -9.56 -12.80
C LYS A 29 6.28 -9.34 -13.39
N ASP A 30 6.42 -8.35 -14.26
CA ASP A 30 7.68 -8.06 -14.96
C ASP A 30 8.27 -6.69 -14.57
N LYS A 31 7.77 -6.10 -13.48
CA LYS A 31 8.07 -4.72 -13.09
C LYS A 31 9.07 -4.62 -11.95
N ASP A 32 8.88 -5.41 -10.90
CA ASP A 32 9.73 -5.42 -9.72
C ASP A 32 9.57 -6.76 -8.99
N ASP A 33 10.61 -7.61 -9.05
CA ASP A 33 10.59 -8.96 -8.49
C ASP A 33 10.34 -8.96 -6.98
N PHE A 34 10.86 -7.97 -6.25
CA PHE A 34 10.65 -7.90 -4.80
C PHE A 34 9.18 -7.64 -4.51
N ILE A 35 8.59 -6.60 -5.11
CA ILE A 35 7.18 -6.28 -4.89
C ILE A 35 6.29 -7.41 -5.39
N PHE A 36 6.58 -8.00 -6.56
CA PHE A 36 5.77 -9.11 -7.09
C PHE A 36 5.77 -10.32 -6.15
N ASN A 37 6.93 -10.72 -5.64
CA ASN A 37 7.04 -11.84 -4.69
C ASN A 37 6.34 -11.53 -3.36
N GLN A 38 6.39 -10.29 -2.88
CA GLN A 38 5.62 -9.88 -1.69
C GLN A 38 4.12 -9.91 -1.97
N LEU A 39 3.68 -9.42 -3.13
CA LEU A 39 2.28 -9.41 -3.54
C LEU A 39 1.70 -10.81 -3.59
N LEU A 40 2.43 -11.82 -4.11
CA LEU A 40 1.99 -13.21 -4.13
C LEU A 40 1.58 -13.72 -2.75
N ASN A 41 2.22 -13.26 -1.67
CA ASN A 41 1.86 -13.61 -0.30
C ASN A 41 0.71 -12.74 0.24
N ILE A 42 0.76 -11.44 -0.02
CA ILE A 42 -0.23 -10.47 0.48
C ILE A 42 -1.64 -10.78 -0.05
N VAL A 43 -1.76 -11.19 -1.30
CA VAL A 43 -3.05 -11.47 -1.95
C VAL A 43 -3.66 -12.82 -1.54
N GLU A 44 -3.00 -13.60 -0.69
CA GLU A 44 -3.56 -14.81 -0.07
C GLU A 44 -4.30 -14.48 1.24
N TYR A 45 -4.09 -13.30 1.80
CA TYR A 45 -4.88 -12.84 2.94
C TYR A 45 -6.33 -12.59 2.51
N PRO A 46 -7.31 -12.85 3.39
CA PRO A 46 -8.73 -12.72 3.08
C PRO A 46 -9.20 -11.25 3.13
N PHE A 47 -8.46 -10.33 2.48
CA PHE A 47 -8.88 -8.95 2.34
C PHE A 47 -9.84 -8.78 1.18
N ASN A 48 -10.82 -7.90 1.37
CA ASN A 48 -11.89 -7.69 0.41
C ASN A 48 -11.57 -6.60 -0.63
N GLU A 49 -10.53 -5.80 -0.38
CA GLU A 49 -10.32 -4.55 -1.11
C GLU A 49 -8.88 -4.36 -1.56
N ILE A 50 -8.73 -4.03 -2.86
CA ILE A 50 -7.48 -3.60 -3.48
C ILE A 50 -7.77 -2.27 -4.18
N PHE A 51 -7.06 -1.23 -3.80
CA PHE A 51 -7.21 0.12 -4.35
C PHE A 51 -5.90 0.64 -4.93
N GLU A 52 -5.96 1.19 -6.13
CA GLU A 52 -4.88 1.93 -6.76
C GLU A 52 -5.14 3.44 -6.68
N TYR A 53 -4.11 4.18 -6.26
CA TYR A 53 -4.10 5.63 -6.21
C TYR A 53 -3.54 6.22 -7.50
N ALA A 54 -3.86 7.49 -7.77
CA ALA A 54 -3.38 8.20 -8.96
C ALA A 54 -1.85 8.31 -9.08
N ASP A 55 -1.13 8.19 -7.96
CA ASP A 55 0.34 8.15 -7.91
C ASP A 55 0.92 6.72 -8.10
N GLY A 56 0.05 5.73 -8.34
CA GLY A 56 0.42 4.34 -8.55
C GLY A 56 0.57 3.53 -7.26
N ASN A 57 0.45 4.17 -6.08
CA ASN A 57 0.47 3.46 -4.81
C ASN A 57 -0.73 2.50 -4.72
N ILE A 58 -0.54 1.39 -4.01
CA ILE A 58 -1.57 0.36 -3.87
C ILE A 58 -1.89 0.16 -2.38
N TYR A 59 -3.17 0.08 -2.04
CA TYR A 59 -3.63 -0.40 -0.75
C TYR A 59 -4.32 -1.76 -0.90
N ILE A 60 -4.03 -2.70 -0.01
CA ILE A 60 -4.67 -4.02 0.08
C ILE A 60 -5.04 -4.25 1.54
N GLY A 61 -6.32 -4.31 1.87
CA GLY A 61 -6.69 -4.45 3.27
C GLY A 61 -8.16 -4.26 3.58
N GLU A 62 -8.45 -4.09 4.86
CA GLU A 62 -9.78 -3.81 5.35
C GLU A 62 -10.21 -2.36 5.07
N THR A 63 -11.51 -2.15 4.87
CA THR A 63 -12.06 -0.80 4.78
C THR A 63 -13.34 -0.67 5.57
N GLU A 64 -13.59 0.54 6.05
CA GLU A 64 -14.81 0.94 6.72
C GLU A 64 -15.23 2.30 6.17
N ASN A 65 -16.49 2.45 5.75
CA ASN A 65 -17.02 3.71 5.20
C ASN A 65 -16.16 4.29 4.07
N LYS A 66 -15.66 3.44 3.16
CA LYS A 66 -14.77 3.81 2.04
C LYS A 66 -13.42 4.41 2.47
N LYS A 67 -13.01 4.19 3.73
CA LYS A 67 -11.70 4.57 4.26
C LYS A 67 -10.93 3.31 4.64
N ARG A 68 -9.59 3.36 4.53
CA ARG A 68 -8.68 2.33 5.07
C ARG A 68 -8.91 2.22 6.57
N HIS A 69 -9.16 1.00 7.05
CA HIS A 69 -9.40 0.69 8.45
C HIS A 69 -8.80 -0.69 8.75
N GLY A 70 -8.66 -1.07 10.01
CA GLY A 70 -8.27 -2.43 10.41
C GLY A 70 -6.82 -2.71 10.04
N TYR A 71 -6.53 -3.90 9.53
CA TYR A 71 -5.20 -4.26 9.05
C TYR A 71 -5.11 -4.16 7.53
N GLY A 72 -3.93 -3.78 7.02
CA GLY A 72 -3.69 -3.76 5.59
C GLY A 72 -2.26 -3.43 5.20
N PHE A 73 -2.01 -3.62 3.92
CA PHE A 73 -0.75 -3.40 3.24
C PHE A 73 -0.85 -2.15 2.36
N TYR A 74 0.25 -1.40 2.28
CA TYR A 74 0.37 -0.25 1.41
C TYR A 74 1.70 -0.29 0.68
N ILE A 75 1.63 -0.40 -0.64
CA ILE A 75 2.77 -0.44 -1.53
C ILE A 75 3.07 0.98 -1.99
N TYR A 76 4.27 1.44 -1.63
CA TYR A 76 4.85 2.69 -2.07
C TYR A 76 5.57 2.48 -3.40
N GLU A 77 4.97 2.97 -4.47
CA GLU A 77 5.44 2.78 -5.83
C GLU A 77 6.72 3.60 -6.10
N ASP A 78 6.86 4.75 -5.48
CA ASP A 78 7.98 5.67 -5.61
C ASP A 78 9.27 5.15 -4.95
N ILE A 79 9.18 4.66 -3.71
CA ILE A 79 10.33 4.19 -2.92
C ILE A 79 10.50 2.67 -2.93
N LYS A 80 9.66 1.94 -3.69
CA LYS A 80 9.66 0.46 -3.76
C LYS A 80 9.66 -0.20 -2.38
N ALA A 81 8.74 0.24 -1.53
CA ALA A 81 8.62 -0.21 -0.15
C ALA A 81 7.19 -0.64 0.16
N ILE A 82 7.03 -1.48 1.17
CA ILE A 82 5.74 -1.98 1.64
C ILE A 82 5.59 -1.62 3.10
N TYR A 83 4.47 -0.98 3.42
CA TYR A 83 3.99 -0.87 4.78
C TYR A 83 2.97 -1.97 5.04
N GLN A 84 3.12 -2.68 6.16
CA GLN A 84 2.12 -3.60 6.69
C GLN A 84 1.75 -3.14 8.10
N GLY A 85 0.46 -3.04 8.42
CA GLY A 85 0.06 -2.61 9.75
C GLY A 85 -1.38 -2.13 9.88
N GLN A 86 -1.63 -1.48 11.00
CA GLN A 86 -2.95 -1.03 11.40
C GLN A 86 -3.32 0.35 10.84
N TRP A 87 -4.59 0.49 10.46
CA TRP A 87 -5.18 1.65 9.83
C TRP A 87 -6.43 2.08 10.59
N LYS A 88 -6.65 3.40 10.66
CA LYS A 88 -7.88 4.00 11.16
C LYS A 88 -8.18 5.26 10.35
N GLU A 89 -9.34 5.28 9.72
CA GLU A 89 -9.84 6.43 8.95
C GLU A 89 -8.80 7.01 7.96
N ASN A 90 -8.25 6.17 7.09
CA ASN A 90 -7.18 6.54 6.14
C ASN A 90 -5.83 6.91 6.74
N SER A 91 -5.64 6.82 8.06
CA SER A 91 -4.36 7.08 8.71
C SER A 91 -3.74 5.80 9.24
N LYS A 92 -2.41 5.70 9.20
CA LYS A 92 -1.70 4.61 9.90
C LYS A 92 -1.88 4.81 11.40
N ASN A 93 -2.39 3.81 12.10
CA ASN A 93 -2.74 3.93 13.52
C ASN A 93 -2.65 2.57 14.21
N GLY A 94 -1.71 2.42 15.13
CA GLY A 94 -1.35 1.16 15.74
C GLY A 94 0.03 0.68 15.29
N TYR A 95 0.29 -0.62 15.41
CA TYR A 95 1.56 -1.22 15.03
C TYR A 95 1.69 -1.41 13.52
N GLY A 96 2.91 -1.24 13.02
CA GLY A 96 3.23 -1.56 11.64
C GLY A 96 4.73 -1.59 11.36
N ILE A 97 5.05 -2.10 10.17
CA ILE A 97 6.41 -2.25 9.68
C ILE A 97 6.44 -1.69 8.26
N LEU A 98 7.40 -0.81 7.97
CA LEU A 98 7.74 -0.35 6.63
C LEU A 98 9.09 -0.97 6.26
N TYR A 99 9.14 -1.65 5.12
CA TYR A 99 10.34 -2.34 4.66
C TYR A 99 10.45 -2.27 3.14
N ASN A 100 11.67 -2.34 2.64
CA ASN A 100 11.95 -2.55 1.22
C ASN A 100 12.76 -3.83 1.05
N LYS A 101 13.28 -4.09 -0.15
CA LYS A 101 14.07 -5.29 -0.45
C LYS A 101 15.34 -5.45 0.42
N ASN A 102 15.88 -4.36 0.94
CA ASN A 102 17.16 -4.35 1.64
C ASN A 102 16.96 -4.28 3.17
N ASP A 103 16.01 -3.44 3.61
CA ASP A 103 15.97 -2.96 4.98
C ASP A 103 14.56 -2.89 5.55
N VAL A 104 14.49 -3.02 6.88
CA VAL A 104 13.35 -2.54 7.66
C VAL A 104 13.57 -1.05 7.94
N ILE A 105 12.84 -0.21 7.22
CA ILE A 105 12.90 1.26 7.34
C ILE A 105 12.28 1.72 8.66
N TYR A 106 11.20 1.05 9.08
CA TYR A 106 10.50 1.34 10.31
C TYR A 106 9.82 0.08 10.87
N SER A 107 9.84 -0.07 12.19
CA SER A 107 9.04 -1.05 12.92
C SER A 107 8.61 -0.43 14.24
N GLY A 108 7.31 -0.37 14.51
CA GLY A 108 6.82 0.20 15.76
C GLY A 108 5.36 0.61 15.75
N LYS A 109 5.01 1.50 16.70
CA LYS A 109 3.65 2.04 16.86
C LYS A 109 3.53 3.45 16.26
N LEU A 110 2.51 3.64 15.43
CA LEU A 110 2.07 4.90 14.85
C LEU A 110 0.79 5.39 15.54
N LEU A 111 0.67 6.70 15.76
CA LEU A 111 -0.59 7.35 16.10
C LEU A 111 -0.81 8.50 15.12
N ASN A 112 -1.93 8.49 14.40
CA ASN A 112 -2.26 9.50 13.39
C ASN A 112 -1.11 9.73 12.39
N SER A 113 -0.51 8.64 11.91
CA SER A 113 0.63 8.64 10.98
C SER A 113 1.96 9.17 11.55
N GLN A 114 2.05 9.44 12.86
CA GLN A 114 3.29 9.83 13.53
C GLN A 114 3.86 8.66 14.33
N ILE A 115 5.18 8.49 14.30
CA ILE A 115 5.86 7.46 15.07
C ILE A 115 5.81 7.83 16.56
N VAL A 116 5.30 6.92 17.38
CA VAL A 116 5.22 7.08 18.84
C VAL A 116 6.14 6.10 19.57
N VAL A 117 6.35 4.92 18.99
CA VAL A 117 7.30 3.92 19.52
C VAL A 117 8.05 3.31 18.35
N THR A 118 9.37 3.16 18.49
CA THR A 118 10.22 2.43 17.55
C THR A 118 10.76 1.18 18.24
N ILE A 119 10.60 0.03 17.59
CA ILE A 119 11.24 -1.22 18.00
C ILE A 119 12.57 -1.28 17.25
N LEU A 120 13.65 -0.84 17.90
CA LEU A 120 14.98 -0.94 17.32
C LEU A 120 15.32 -2.43 17.16
N LYS A 121 15.69 -2.85 15.94
CA LYS A 121 16.44 -4.10 15.78
C LYS A 121 17.75 -3.89 16.52
N LYS A 122 17.92 -4.59 17.66
CA LYS A 122 19.23 -4.73 18.28
C LYS A 122 20.07 -5.51 17.27
N ILE A 123 20.98 -4.83 16.60
CA ILE A 123 22.03 -5.49 15.82
C ILE A 123 22.98 -6.03 16.88
N GLU A 124 23.00 -7.36 17.03
CA GLU A 124 24.11 -8.05 17.71
C GLU A 124 25.31 -8.16 16.77
#